data_AF-A0A662RYM0-F1
#
_entry.id   AF-A0A662RYM0-F1
#
_cell.length_a   1.000
_cell.length_b   1.000
_cell.length_c   1.000
_cell.angle_alpha   90.00
_cell.angle_beta   90.00
_cell.angle_gamma   90.00
#
_symmetry.space_group_name_H-M   'P 1'
#
loop_
_entity.id
_entity.type
_entity.pdbx_description
1 polymer ?
#
loop_
_entity_poly.entity_id
_entity_poly.type
_entity_poly.pdbx_seq_one_letter_code
_entity_poly.pdbx_strand_id
1 'polypeptide(L)'
;MLDVDLSWWMPIYRRIAETLGLSEEEDRRAAGLMADLASGKSVEPYQLEELLAGRPVLVAWNGPNLERDLATIVGSVGRADFAVLAADGAAMTTYSLLGRVPDAIVSDLDGRNAVTLRLAEMGALPVVHAHGDNVPALQRWVPRLPRLLPTTQVEPVGPVRNFGGFTDGDRAAFLALAAGADGILLAGVDLTSSSPLDILRGKDLGFKRAKLGVAAWMVELLARDLGARVYVLPTARGLEGSGVKAVGDPSEVLLR
;
A
#
# COMPACT_ATOMS: atom_id res chain seq x y z
N MET A 1 0.78 -18.22 8.06
CA MET A 1 1.36 -18.00 6.73
C MET A 1 0.75 -16.72 6.24
N LEU A 2 1.57 -15.71 5.93
CA LEU A 2 1.09 -14.35 5.64
C LEU A 2 0.53 -14.18 4.22
N ASP A 3 0.79 -15.14 3.34
CA ASP A 3 0.24 -15.09 1.99
C ASP A 3 -1.28 -15.25 2.02
N VAL A 4 -1.95 -14.52 1.14
CA VAL A 4 -3.39 -14.62 0.91
C VAL A 4 -3.72 -16.01 0.36
N ASP A 5 -4.89 -16.53 0.73
CA ASP A 5 -5.42 -17.73 0.10
C ASP A 5 -5.67 -17.46 -1.39
N LEU A 6 -4.89 -18.11 -2.27
CA LEU A 6 -5.00 -17.94 -3.71
C LEU A 6 -6.34 -18.38 -4.27
N SER A 7 -7.02 -19.34 -3.62
CA SER A 7 -8.36 -19.77 -4.02
C SER A 7 -9.41 -18.67 -3.82
N TRP A 8 -9.18 -17.79 -2.84
CA TRP A 8 -9.98 -16.60 -2.59
C TRP A 8 -9.52 -15.41 -3.44
N TRP A 9 -8.22 -15.17 -3.52
CA TRP A 9 -7.66 -13.99 -4.17
C TRP A 9 -7.70 -14.03 -5.70
N MET A 10 -7.34 -15.16 -6.33
CA MET A 10 -7.22 -15.21 -7.79
C MET A 10 -8.52 -14.91 -8.53
N PRO A 11 -9.72 -15.36 -8.08
CA PRO A 11 -10.99 -14.92 -8.67
C PRO A 11 -11.22 -13.40 -8.58
N ILE A 12 -10.83 -12.78 -7.47
CA ILE A 12 -10.93 -11.33 -7.26
C ILE A 12 -10.00 -10.60 -8.23
N TYR A 13 -8.72 -11.01 -8.26
CA TYR A 13 -7.72 -10.41 -9.13
C TYR A 13 -8.09 -10.56 -10.62
N ARG A 14 -8.59 -11.73 -11.06
CA ARG A 14 -9.03 -11.91 -12.45
C ARG A 14 -10.16 -10.97 -12.84
N ARG A 15 -11.13 -10.71 -11.95
CA ARG A 15 -12.16 -9.70 -12.19
C ARG A 15 -11.59 -8.29 -12.33
N ILE A 16 -10.57 -7.95 -11.55
CA ILE A 16 -9.86 -6.68 -11.66
C ILE A 16 -9.13 -6.60 -13.01
N ALA A 17 -8.40 -7.65 -13.36
CA ALA A 17 -7.66 -7.74 -14.62
C ALA A 17 -8.58 -7.62 -15.84
N GLU A 18 -9.73 -8.30 -15.85
CA GLU A 18 -10.77 -8.17 -16.88
C GLU A 18 -11.32 -6.74 -16.96
N THR A 19 -11.59 -6.12 -15.81
CA THR A 19 -12.14 -4.75 -15.76
C THR A 19 -11.16 -3.71 -16.26
N LEU A 20 -9.87 -3.90 -15.99
CA LEU A 20 -8.81 -2.95 -16.31
C LEU A 20 -8.01 -3.31 -17.57
N GLY A 21 -8.32 -4.44 -18.22
CA GLY A 21 -7.61 -4.92 -19.41
C GLY A 21 -6.16 -5.34 -19.13
N LEU A 22 -5.88 -5.91 -17.95
CA LEU A 22 -4.54 -6.31 -17.54
C LEU A 22 -4.23 -7.74 -17.96
N SER A 23 -2.95 -8.03 -18.18
CA SER A 23 -2.48 -9.37 -18.55
C SER A 23 -1.94 -10.14 -17.35
N GLU A 24 -2.67 -11.17 -16.92
CA GLU A 24 -2.22 -12.11 -15.88
C GLU A 24 -0.90 -12.81 -16.27
N GLU A 25 -0.67 -13.04 -17.57
CA GLU A 25 0.59 -13.62 -18.04
C GLU A 25 1.77 -12.65 -17.88
N GLU A 26 1.57 -11.36 -18.17
CA GLU A 26 2.62 -10.36 -17.98
C GLU A 26 2.93 -10.13 -16.50
N ASP A 27 1.92 -10.20 -15.64
CA ASP A 27 2.12 -10.17 -14.19
C ASP A 27 2.93 -11.38 -13.69
N ARG A 28 2.68 -12.58 -14.22
CA ARG A 28 3.51 -13.76 -13.90
C ARG A 28 4.94 -13.61 -14.39
N ARG A 29 5.16 -13.03 -15.58
CA ARG A 29 6.52 -12.74 -16.08
C ARG A 29 7.24 -11.74 -15.17
N ALA A 30 6.54 -10.69 -14.73
CA ALA A 30 7.08 -9.71 -13.79
C ALA A 30 7.40 -10.33 -12.42
N ALA A 31 6.55 -11.24 -11.91
CA ALA A 31 6.81 -11.98 -10.68
C ALA A 31 8.06 -12.87 -10.78
N GLY A 32 8.24 -13.59 -11.90
CA GLY A 32 9.45 -14.36 -12.17
C GLY A 32 10.71 -13.49 -12.19
N LEU A 33 10.67 -12.36 -12.90
CA LEU A 33 11.78 -11.40 -12.92
C LEU A 33 12.07 -10.83 -11.52
N MET A 34 11.04 -10.50 -10.73
CA MET A 34 11.20 -10.01 -9.37
C MET A 34 11.91 -11.05 -8.49
N ALA A 35 11.58 -12.34 -8.63
CA ALA A 35 12.25 -13.41 -7.90
C ALA A 35 13.76 -13.42 -8.15
N ASP A 36 14.18 -13.24 -9.41
CA ASP A 36 15.60 -13.14 -9.78
C ASP A 36 16.25 -11.87 -9.22
N LEU A 37 15.59 -10.71 -9.40
CA LEU A 37 16.13 -9.40 -8.98
C LEU A 37 16.23 -9.26 -7.45
N ALA A 38 15.34 -9.91 -6.70
CA ALA A 38 15.30 -9.89 -5.24
C ALA A 38 16.23 -10.93 -4.59
N SER A 39 16.85 -11.81 -5.38
CA SER A 39 17.76 -12.84 -4.87
C SER A 39 18.88 -12.24 -4.03
N GLY A 40 19.07 -12.80 -2.82
CA GLY A 40 20.10 -12.36 -1.86
C GLY A 40 19.79 -11.07 -1.09
N LYS A 41 18.62 -10.44 -1.29
CA LYS A 41 18.21 -9.22 -0.57
C LYS A 41 16.74 -9.20 -0.15
N SER A 42 15.99 -10.27 -0.45
CA SER A 42 14.61 -10.41 0.01
C SER A 42 14.57 -10.55 1.53
N VAL A 43 13.60 -9.90 2.13
CA VAL A 43 13.30 -10.04 3.56
C VAL A 43 12.24 -11.11 3.74
N GLU A 44 12.31 -11.80 4.87
CA GLU A 44 11.28 -12.78 5.19
C GLU A 44 10.00 -12.11 5.71
N PRO A 45 8.81 -12.66 5.42
CA PRO A 45 7.55 -12.06 5.82
C PRO A 45 7.39 -11.82 7.34
N TYR A 46 8.01 -12.65 8.19
CA TYR A 46 7.96 -12.48 9.64
C TYR A 46 8.56 -11.14 10.11
N GLN A 47 9.48 -10.55 9.33
CA GLN A 47 10.05 -9.25 9.66
C GLN A 47 9.02 -8.12 9.55
N LEU A 48 7.97 -8.32 8.75
CA LEU A 48 6.82 -7.41 8.70
C LEU A 48 5.89 -7.64 9.89
N GLU A 49 5.68 -8.89 10.31
CA GLU A 49 4.97 -9.22 11.56
C GLU A 49 5.64 -8.57 12.77
N GLU A 50 6.97 -8.68 12.90
CA GLU A 50 7.73 -8.03 13.99
C GLU A 50 7.51 -6.51 14.05
N LEU A 51 7.28 -5.87 12.89
CA LEU A 51 7.02 -4.43 12.81
C LEU A 51 5.57 -4.07 13.19
N LEU A 52 4.59 -4.91 12.87
CA LEU A 52 3.16 -4.50 12.85
C LEU A 52 2.27 -5.26 13.82
N ALA A 53 2.65 -6.48 14.23
CA ALA A 53 1.80 -7.37 15.01
C ALA A 53 1.39 -6.74 16.35
N GLY A 54 0.08 -6.72 16.61
CA GLY A 54 -0.50 -6.17 17.84
C GLY A 54 -0.36 -4.65 18.00
N ARG A 55 0.10 -3.93 16.97
CA ARG A 55 0.26 -2.47 17.00
C ARG A 55 -0.83 -1.79 16.16
N PRO A 56 -1.25 -0.57 16.51
CA PRO A 56 -1.99 0.27 15.58
C PRO A 56 -1.07 0.71 14.42
N VAL A 57 -1.60 0.71 13.21
CA VAL A 57 -0.89 1.04 11.98
C VAL A 57 -1.55 2.22 11.30
N LEU A 58 -0.76 3.25 11.03
CA LEU A 58 -1.12 4.31 10.09
C LEU A 58 -0.71 3.89 8.67
N VAL A 59 -1.67 3.89 7.75
CA VAL A 59 -1.42 3.70 6.32
C VAL A 59 -1.65 5.02 5.59
N ALA A 60 -0.56 5.62 5.09
CA ALA A 60 -0.58 6.88 4.39
C ALA A 60 -0.72 6.67 2.88
N TRP A 61 -1.84 7.13 2.32
CA TRP A 61 -2.16 7.11 0.90
C TRP A 61 -1.80 8.45 0.25
N ASN A 62 -1.57 8.46 -1.07
CA ASN A 62 -1.15 9.66 -1.79
C ASN A 62 -2.32 10.53 -2.30
N GLY A 63 -3.37 10.70 -1.50
CA GLY A 63 -4.48 11.60 -1.80
C GLY A 63 -4.18 13.06 -1.46
N PRO A 64 -4.91 14.02 -2.05
CA PRO A 64 -4.71 15.45 -1.86
C PRO A 64 -4.95 15.92 -0.42
N ASN A 65 -5.65 15.13 0.39
CA ASN A 65 -5.91 15.38 1.81
C ASN A 65 -4.79 14.90 2.75
N LEU A 66 -3.75 14.21 2.25
CA LEU A 66 -2.72 13.58 3.09
C LEU A 66 -2.06 14.58 4.05
N GLU A 67 -1.66 15.77 3.59
CA GLU A 67 -1.00 16.76 4.45
C GLU A 67 -1.88 17.21 5.61
N ARG A 68 -3.18 17.42 5.34
CA ARG A 68 -4.16 17.79 6.36
C ARG A 68 -4.34 16.67 7.37
N ASP A 69 -4.45 15.43 6.89
CA ASP A 69 -4.65 14.25 7.73
C ASP A 69 -3.45 14.02 8.66
N LEU A 70 -2.24 14.11 8.12
CA LEU A 70 -1.01 13.99 8.91
C LEU A 70 -0.87 15.12 9.93
N ALA A 71 -1.25 16.36 9.58
CA ALA A 71 -1.26 17.47 10.55
C ALA A 71 -2.23 17.22 11.71
N THR A 72 -3.42 16.67 11.43
CA THR A 72 -4.38 16.26 12.47
C THR A 72 -3.82 15.13 13.33
N ILE A 73 -3.18 14.12 12.73
CA ILE A 73 -2.54 13.02 13.46
C ILE A 73 -1.45 13.54 14.38
N VAL A 74 -0.51 14.36 13.88
CA VAL A 74 0.58 14.93 14.68
C VAL A 74 0.05 15.77 15.84
N GLY A 75 -1.00 16.57 15.61
CA GLY A 75 -1.63 17.37 16.65
C GLY A 75 -2.34 16.56 17.74
N SER A 76 -2.82 15.36 17.40
CA SER A 76 -3.56 14.48 18.31
C SER A 76 -2.66 13.52 19.09
N VAL A 77 -1.72 12.85 18.42
CA VAL A 77 -0.91 11.77 19.03
C VAL A 77 0.56 12.11 19.21
N GLY A 78 1.00 13.29 18.77
CA GLY A 78 2.37 13.76 18.93
C GLY A 78 3.40 12.78 18.34
N ARG A 79 4.25 12.21 19.22
CA ARG A 79 5.30 11.23 18.85
C ARG A 79 5.01 9.82 19.38
N ALA A 80 3.73 9.48 19.54
CA ALA A 80 3.32 8.15 19.99
C ALA A 80 3.89 7.03 19.12
N ASP A 81 4.01 5.85 19.73
CA ASP A 81 4.58 4.67 19.10
C ASP A 81 3.50 3.82 18.41
N PHE A 82 3.17 4.19 17.17
CA PHE A 82 2.37 3.39 16.23
C PHE A 82 3.22 3.05 15.01
N ALA A 83 2.89 2.03 14.24
CA ALA A 83 3.61 1.72 13.00
C ALA A 83 3.09 2.55 11.81
N VAL A 84 3.94 2.81 10.82
CA VAL A 84 3.63 3.65 9.66
C VAL A 84 4.00 2.93 8.37
N LEU A 85 3.01 2.71 7.51
CA LEU A 85 3.20 2.28 6.13
C LEU A 85 2.85 3.44 5.20
N ALA A 86 3.73 3.77 4.27
CA ALA A 86 3.47 4.82 3.27
C ALA A 86 3.39 4.24 1.86
N ALA A 87 2.35 4.60 1.13
CA ALA A 87 2.16 4.21 -0.27
C ALA A 87 2.92 5.17 -1.20
N ASP A 88 3.95 4.66 -1.88
CA ASP A 88 4.76 5.31 -2.92
C ASP A 88 4.92 6.83 -2.72
N GLY A 89 4.18 7.65 -3.48
CA GLY A 89 4.25 9.10 -3.45
C GLY A 89 3.97 9.75 -2.10
N ALA A 90 3.27 9.06 -1.19
CA ALA A 90 3.02 9.51 0.17
C ALA A 90 4.26 9.47 1.06
N ALA A 91 5.31 8.71 0.69
CA ALA A 91 6.45 8.45 1.55
C ALA A 91 7.21 9.72 1.98
N MET A 92 7.46 10.65 1.04
CA MET A 92 8.15 11.91 1.38
C MET A 92 7.30 12.77 2.32
N THR A 93 6.03 12.99 1.98
CA THR A 93 5.12 13.83 2.79
C THR A 93 4.95 13.25 4.19
N THR A 94 4.81 11.92 4.29
CA THR A 94 4.72 11.19 5.56
C THR A 94 5.98 11.40 6.39
N TYR A 95 7.17 11.20 5.80
CA TYR A 95 8.44 11.44 6.47
C TYR A 95 8.57 12.88 6.97
N SER A 96 8.26 13.86 6.12
CA SER A 96 8.41 15.28 6.44
C SER A 96 7.47 15.76 7.54
N LEU A 97 6.20 15.33 7.54
CA LEU A 97 5.21 15.80 8.51
C LEU A 97 5.24 15.03 9.83
N LEU A 98 5.48 13.71 9.80
CA LEU A 98 5.60 12.93 11.04
C LEU A 98 6.98 13.09 11.71
N GLY A 99 7.99 13.55 10.97
CA GLY A 99 9.35 13.69 11.49
C GLY A 99 10.01 12.36 11.87
N ARG A 100 9.59 11.25 11.24
CA ARG A 100 10.11 9.89 11.41
C ARG A 100 10.08 9.13 10.08
N VAL A 101 11.00 8.19 9.92
CA VAL A 101 11.04 7.29 8.77
C VAL A 101 9.84 6.33 8.85
N PRO A 102 9.08 6.12 7.76
CA PRO A 102 8.06 5.08 7.71
C PRO A 102 8.67 3.69 7.97
N ASP A 103 7.96 2.83 8.68
CA ASP A 103 8.41 1.46 8.95
C ASP A 103 8.48 0.66 7.63
N ALA A 104 7.54 0.89 6.71
CA ALA A 104 7.63 0.38 5.34
C ALA A 104 7.10 1.36 4.29
N ILE A 105 7.57 1.18 3.05
CA ILE A 105 7.10 1.90 1.86
C ILE A 105 6.59 0.88 0.86
N VAL A 106 5.30 0.94 0.52
CA VAL A 106 4.67 0.05 -0.46
C VAL A 106 4.62 0.76 -1.80
N SER A 107 5.21 0.18 -2.85
CA SER A 107 5.37 0.88 -4.14
C SER A 107 5.48 -0.08 -5.31
N ASP A 108 4.88 0.28 -6.44
CA ASP A 108 5.10 -0.32 -7.76
C ASP A 108 6.27 0.33 -8.54
N LEU A 109 6.97 1.27 -7.92
CA LEU A 109 8.09 2.02 -8.46
C LEU A 109 7.75 2.91 -9.67
N ASP A 110 6.50 3.36 -9.81
CA ASP A 110 6.10 4.34 -10.85
C ASP A 110 6.37 5.82 -10.46
N GLY A 111 6.69 6.05 -9.17
CA GLY A 111 6.83 7.36 -8.57
C GLY A 111 8.27 7.89 -8.41
N ARG A 112 8.50 8.63 -7.32
CA ARG A 112 9.79 9.28 -7.02
C ARG A 112 10.76 8.30 -6.36
N ASN A 113 11.20 7.26 -7.08
CA ASN A 113 12.01 6.15 -6.55
C ASN A 113 13.32 6.54 -5.85
N ALA A 114 13.90 7.69 -6.15
CA ALA A 114 15.05 8.22 -5.39
C ALA A 114 14.70 8.49 -3.91
N VAL A 115 13.45 8.86 -3.63
CA VAL A 115 12.92 9.00 -2.26
C VAL A 115 12.83 7.64 -1.59
N THR A 116 12.24 6.66 -2.27
CA THR A 116 12.12 5.27 -1.77
C THR A 116 13.49 4.72 -1.42
N LEU A 117 14.47 4.85 -2.31
CA LEU A 117 15.85 4.42 -2.06
C LEU A 117 16.45 5.12 -0.83
N ARG A 118 16.32 6.44 -0.73
CA ARG A 118 16.85 7.21 0.40
C ARG A 118 16.23 6.81 1.73
N LEU A 119 14.90 6.66 1.78
CA LEU A 119 14.21 6.24 2.99
C LEU A 119 14.55 4.79 3.36
N ALA A 120 14.80 3.92 2.37
CA ALA A 120 15.28 2.57 2.58
C ALA A 120 16.68 2.54 3.23
N GLU A 121 17.60 3.39 2.76
CA GLU A 121 18.92 3.59 3.38
C GLU A 121 18.82 4.12 4.82
N MET A 122 17.73 4.83 5.14
CA MET A 122 17.43 5.33 6.49
C MET A 122 16.65 4.33 7.36
N GLY A 123 16.36 3.13 6.86
CA GLY A 123 15.78 2.03 7.63
C GLY A 123 14.34 1.65 7.29
N ALA A 124 13.65 2.36 6.39
CA ALA A 124 12.33 1.94 5.90
C ALA A 124 12.45 0.60 5.16
N LEU A 125 11.49 -0.31 5.33
CA LEU A 125 11.40 -1.51 4.51
C LEU A 125 10.70 -1.22 3.17
N PRO A 126 11.36 -1.35 2.01
CA PRO A 126 10.66 -1.30 0.73
C PRO A 126 9.83 -2.59 0.54
N VAL A 127 8.54 -2.45 0.31
CA VAL A 127 7.65 -3.52 -0.13
C VAL A 127 7.32 -3.24 -1.60
N VAL A 128 7.93 -3.99 -2.51
CA VAL A 128 7.91 -3.68 -3.93
C VAL A 128 7.01 -4.64 -4.68
N HIS A 129 6.03 -4.10 -5.39
CA HIS A 129 5.06 -4.87 -6.14
C HIS A 129 5.50 -5.09 -7.59
N ALA A 130 5.44 -6.34 -8.07
CA ALA A 130 5.74 -6.71 -9.45
C ALA A 130 4.46 -6.94 -10.26
N HIS A 131 4.34 -6.25 -11.40
CA HIS A 131 3.27 -6.43 -12.39
C HIS A 131 3.76 -6.12 -13.81
N GLY A 132 2.97 -6.45 -14.84
CA GLY A 132 3.38 -6.43 -16.25
C GLY A 132 3.93 -5.08 -16.72
N ASP A 133 3.35 -3.98 -16.28
CA ASP A 133 3.70 -2.64 -16.75
C ASP A 133 4.97 -2.06 -16.13
N ASN A 134 5.43 -2.58 -15.00
CA ASN A 134 6.54 -1.98 -14.25
C ASN A 134 7.90 -2.68 -14.42
N VAL A 135 7.99 -3.66 -15.33
CA VAL A 135 9.23 -4.40 -15.62
C VAL A 135 10.47 -3.50 -15.79
N PRO A 136 10.45 -2.39 -16.57
CA PRO A 136 11.60 -1.50 -16.68
C PRO A 136 11.98 -0.82 -15.36
N ALA A 137 10.98 -0.49 -14.52
CA ALA A 137 11.22 0.10 -13.20
C ALA A 137 11.83 -0.93 -12.24
N LEU A 138 11.36 -2.18 -12.26
CA LEU A 138 11.93 -3.29 -11.48
C LEU A 138 13.42 -3.46 -11.80
N GLN A 139 13.76 -3.62 -13.07
CA GLN A 139 15.14 -3.80 -13.53
C GLN A 139 16.06 -2.63 -13.13
N ARG A 140 15.52 -1.41 -13.12
CA ARG A 140 16.29 -0.21 -12.78
C ARG A 140 16.51 -0.04 -11.29
N TRP A 141 15.50 -0.28 -10.46
CA TRP A 141 15.50 0.16 -9.07
C TRP A 141 15.69 -0.97 -8.06
N VAL A 142 15.12 -2.16 -8.30
CA VAL A 142 15.29 -3.31 -7.38
C VAL A 142 16.76 -3.67 -7.16
N PRO A 143 17.66 -3.65 -8.17
CA PRO A 143 19.09 -3.86 -7.95
C PRO A 143 19.73 -2.90 -6.93
N ARG A 144 19.19 -1.68 -6.79
CA ARG A 144 19.76 -0.59 -5.98
C ARG A 144 19.25 -0.58 -4.55
N LEU A 145 18.12 -1.25 -4.28
CA LEU A 145 17.58 -1.34 -2.93
C LEU A 145 18.48 -2.24 -2.05
N PRO A 146 18.75 -1.84 -0.80
CA PRO A 146 19.60 -2.63 0.11
C PRO A 146 18.94 -3.95 0.51
N ARG A 147 17.60 -3.92 0.69
CA ARG A 147 16.73 -5.04 0.99
C ARG A 147 15.30 -4.68 0.55
N LEU A 148 14.44 -5.69 0.38
CA LEU A 148 13.02 -5.48 0.08
C LEU A 148 12.16 -6.69 0.44
N LEU A 149 10.86 -6.46 0.63
CA LEU A 149 9.83 -7.50 0.57
C LEU A 149 9.24 -7.51 -0.86
N PRO A 150 9.59 -8.48 -1.71
CA PRO A 150 9.04 -8.53 -3.06
C PRO A 150 7.61 -9.10 -3.04
N THR A 151 6.68 -8.43 -3.70
CA THR A 151 5.27 -8.82 -3.76
C THR A 151 4.73 -8.91 -5.18
N THR A 152 3.60 -9.60 -5.33
CA THR A 152 2.88 -9.74 -6.59
C THR A 152 1.36 -9.84 -6.36
N GLN A 153 0.59 -9.80 -7.45
CA GLN A 153 -0.87 -9.96 -7.48
C GLN A 153 -1.32 -11.30 -8.06
N VAL A 154 -0.38 -12.12 -8.54
CA VAL A 154 -0.60 -13.47 -9.05
C VAL A 154 -0.03 -14.52 -8.10
N GLU A 155 0.17 -15.75 -8.55
CA GLU A 155 0.80 -16.79 -7.75
C GLU A 155 2.26 -16.42 -7.41
N PRO A 156 2.67 -16.49 -6.13
CA PRO A 156 4.04 -16.17 -5.72
C PRO A 156 5.04 -17.18 -6.27
N VAL A 157 6.26 -16.70 -6.58
CA VAL A 157 7.39 -17.52 -7.04
C VAL A 157 8.63 -17.17 -6.23
N GLY A 158 9.32 -18.18 -5.69
CA GLY A 158 10.55 -18.00 -4.92
C GLY A 158 10.34 -17.11 -3.68
N PRO A 159 11.09 -16.00 -3.52
CA PRO A 159 10.95 -15.09 -2.38
C PRO A 159 9.75 -14.14 -2.51
N VAL A 160 9.10 -14.07 -3.69
CA VAL A 160 7.95 -13.22 -3.92
C VAL A 160 6.76 -13.72 -3.08
N ARG A 161 5.95 -12.79 -2.59
CA ARG A 161 4.78 -13.05 -1.74
C ARG A 161 3.54 -12.37 -2.28
N ASN A 162 2.36 -12.83 -1.89
CA ASN A 162 1.11 -12.20 -2.26
C ASN A 162 0.25 -12.04 -1.02
N PHE A 163 0.00 -10.79 -0.63
CA PHE A 163 -0.80 -10.44 0.54
C PHE A 163 -2.21 -9.94 0.17
N GLY A 164 -2.56 -9.92 -1.11
CA GLY A 164 -3.74 -9.24 -1.64
C GLY A 164 -3.53 -7.74 -1.84
N GLY A 165 -4.64 -7.04 -2.10
CA GLY A 165 -4.64 -5.64 -2.51
C GLY A 165 -4.19 -5.42 -3.96
N PHE A 166 -4.49 -4.24 -4.49
CA PHE A 166 -4.30 -3.88 -5.89
C PHE A 166 -3.47 -2.60 -6.06
N THR A 167 -3.85 -1.49 -5.43
CA THR A 167 -3.06 -0.24 -5.44
C THR A 167 -2.13 -0.21 -4.23
N ASP A 168 -1.08 0.61 -4.28
CA ASP A 168 -0.11 0.71 -3.17
C ASP A 168 -0.77 1.02 -1.81
N GLY A 169 -1.80 1.88 -1.81
CA GLY A 169 -2.53 2.26 -0.61
C GLY A 169 -3.31 1.10 0.03
N ASP A 170 -4.14 0.42 -0.75
CA ASP A 170 -4.92 -0.70 -0.23
C ASP A 170 -4.04 -1.93 0.02
N ARG A 171 -3.00 -2.16 -0.79
CA ARG A 171 -2.00 -3.20 -0.56
C ARG A 171 -1.28 -3.00 0.77
N ALA A 172 -0.96 -1.76 1.14
CA ALA A 172 -0.42 -1.44 2.46
C ALA A 172 -1.38 -1.80 3.60
N ALA A 173 -2.69 -1.61 3.42
CA ALA A 173 -3.69 -2.03 4.41
C ALA A 173 -3.84 -3.57 4.48
N PHE A 174 -3.79 -4.28 3.34
CA PHE A 174 -3.75 -5.74 3.31
C PHE A 174 -2.49 -6.30 4.00
N LEU A 175 -1.34 -5.69 3.76
CA LEU A 175 -0.07 -6.01 4.43
C LEU A 175 -0.18 -5.84 5.95
N ALA A 176 -0.77 -4.73 6.41
CA ALA A 176 -0.98 -4.49 7.83
C ALA A 176 -1.90 -5.55 8.47
N LEU A 177 -3.01 -5.89 7.80
CA LEU A 177 -3.90 -6.94 8.27
C LEU A 177 -3.19 -8.30 8.35
N ALA A 178 -2.50 -8.70 7.28
CA ALA A 178 -1.79 -9.96 7.22
C ALA A 178 -0.77 -10.05 8.36
N ALA A 179 0.00 -8.98 8.59
CA ALA A 179 1.00 -8.89 9.65
C ALA A 179 0.43 -8.78 11.08
N GLY A 180 -0.89 -8.84 11.25
CA GLY A 180 -1.53 -8.88 12.57
C GLY A 180 -1.69 -7.53 13.25
N ALA A 181 -1.83 -6.44 12.49
CA ALA A 181 -2.13 -5.11 13.04
C ALA A 181 -3.39 -5.12 13.94
N ASP A 182 -3.33 -4.39 15.06
CA ASP A 182 -4.48 -4.26 15.98
C ASP A 182 -5.58 -3.37 15.36
N GLY A 183 -5.19 -2.31 14.67
CA GLY A 183 -6.10 -1.42 13.97
C GLY A 183 -5.39 -0.66 12.87
N ILE A 184 -6.13 -0.29 11.83
CA ILE A 184 -5.58 0.35 10.63
C ILE A 184 -6.25 1.70 10.45
N LEU A 185 -5.52 2.81 10.63
CA LEU A 185 -5.99 4.15 10.29
C LEU A 185 -5.49 4.51 8.89
N LEU A 186 -6.39 4.79 7.96
CA LEU A 186 -6.05 5.29 6.64
C LEU A 186 -6.03 6.81 6.64
N ALA A 187 -4.94 7.40 6.14
CA ALA A 187 -4.78 8.84 5.94
C ALA A 187 -4.54 9.15 4.46
N GLY A 188 -5.02 10.31 4.00
CA GLY A 188 -4.84 10.75 2.61
C GLY A 188 -5.69 9.96 1.61
N VAL A 189 -6.87 9.48 2.02
CA VAL A 189 -7.76 8.74 1.13
C VAL A 189 -8.69 9.69 0.37
N ASP A 190 -8.56 9.73 -0.95
CA ASP A 190 -9.54 10.33 -1.85
C ASP A 190 -9.70 9.46 -3.11
N LEU A 191 -10.82 8.74 -3.17
CA LEU A 191 -11.16 7.87 -4.29
C LEU A 191 -12.16 8.51 -5.26
N THR A 192 -12.39 9.82 -5.11
CA THR A 192 -13.37 10.57 -5.92
C THR A 192 -12.72 11.47 -6.96
N SER A 193 -11.47 11.91 -6.74
CA SER A 193 -10.85 12.93 -7.56
C SER A 193 -9.92 12.39 -8.66
N SER A 194 -10.24 12.73 -9.91
CA SER A 194 -9.25 12.87 -10.98
C SER A 194 -8.60 14.24 -10.84
N SER A 195 -7.30 14.30 -10.51
CA SER A 195 -6.64 15.59 -10.27
C SER A 195 -6.47 16.35 -11.59
N PRO A 196 -6.42 17.69 -11.58
CA PRO A 196 -6.07 18.48 -12.78
C PRO A 196 -4.73 18.05 -13.41
N LEU A 197 -3.80 17.55 -12.60
CA LEU A 197 -2.53 16.97 -13.03
C LEU A 197 -2.69 15.69 -13.86
N ASP A 198 -3.71 14.87 -13.60
CA ASP A 198 -3.97 13.67 -14.39
C ASP A 198 -4.45 14.02 -15.80
N ILE A 199 -5.26 15.08 -15.92
CA ILE A 199 -5.70 15.63 -17.20
C ILE A 199 -4.50 16.23 -17.96
N LEU A 200 -3.69 17.04 -17.28
CA LEU A 200 -2.48 17.65 -17.83
C LEU A 200 -1.43 16.62 -18.28
N ARG A 201 -1.39 15.45 -17.64
CA ARG A 201 -0.49 14.33 -17.98
C ARG A 201 -1.09 13.39 -19.04
N GLY A 202 -2.27 13.70 -19.57
CA GLY A 202 -2.94 12.89 -20.60
C GLY A 202 -3.33 11.49 -20.11
N LYS A 203 -3.56 11.31 -18.80
CA LYS A 203 -3.95 10.01 -18.27
C LYS A 203 -5.36 9.64 -18.72
N ASP A 204 -5.58 8.36 -18.98
CA ASP A 204 -6.91 7.82 -19.20
C ASP A 204 -7.75 7.96 -17.93
N LEU A 205 -8.70 8.88 -17.96
CA LEU A 205 -9.59 9.17 -16.84
C LEU A 205 -10.57 8.03 -16.55
N GLY A 206 -10.94 7.25 -17.57
CA GLY A 206 -11.78 6.06 -17.45
C GLY A 206 -11.05 4.97 -16.71
N PHE A 207 -9.82 4.65 -17.15
CA PHE A 207 -8.93 3.71 -16.46
C PHE A 207 -8.67 4.15 -15.02
N LYS A 208 -8.34 5.44 -14.79
CA LYS A 208 -8.13 5.96 -13.43
C LYS A 208 -9.35 5.75 -12.55
N ARG A 209 -10.55 6.10 -13.03
CA ARG A 209 -11.79 5.95 -12.27
C ARG A 209 -12.07 4.48 -11.94
N ALA A 210 -11.85 3.57 -12.88
CA ALA A 210 -11.98 2.14 -12.64
C ALA A 210 -10.99 1.66 -11.58
N LYS A 211 -9.71 2.08 -11.66
CA LYS A 211 -8.67 1.77 -10.64
C LYS A 211 -9.04 2.30 -9.25
N LEU A 212 -9.60 3.51 -9.14
CA LEU A 212 -10.10 4.05 -7.86
C LEU A 212 -11.29 3.25 -7.32
N GLY A 213 -12.19 2.80 -8.20
CA GLY A 213 -13.28 1.90 -7.83
C GLY A 213 -12.79 0.55 -7.30
N VAL A 214 -11.73 0.00 -7.89
CA VAL A 214 -11.05 -1.20 -7.36
C VAL A 214 -10.46 -0.93 -5.98
N ALA A 215 -9.78 0.19 -5.75
CA ALA A 215 -9.23 0.53 -4.44
C ALA A 215 -10.33 0.66 -3.36
N ALA A 216 -11.48 1.26 -3.70
CA ALA A 216 -12.63 1.35 -2.81
C ALA A 216 -13.17 -0.05 -2.46
N TRP A 217 -13.29 -0.92 -3.46
CA TRP A 217 -13.69 -2.31 -3.28
C TRP A 217 -12.70 -3.08 -2.40
N MET A 218 -11.38 -2.90 -2.58
CA MET A 218 -10.36 -3.55 -1.76
C MET A 218 -10.48 -3.15 -0.28
N VAL A 219 -10.74 -1.86 0.01
CA VAL A 219 -10.97 -1.39 1.37
C VAL A 219 -12.27 -1.96 1.96
N GLU A 220 -13.31 -2.10 1.15
CA GLU A 220 -14.56 -2.73 1.57
C GLU A 220 -14.34 -4.22 1.91
N LEU A 221 -13.63 -4.98 1.07
CA LEU A 221 -13.28 -6.38 1.34
C LEU A 221 -12.52 -6.51 2.68
N LEU A 222 -11.54 -5.63 2.93
CA LEU A 222 -10.79 -5.60 4.20
C LEU A 222 -11.72 -5.43 5.39
N ALA A 223 -12.60 -4.43 5.34
CA ALA A 223 -13.44 -4.07 6.49
C ALA A 223 -14.59 -5.06 6.73
N ARG A 224 -15.22 -5.57 5.66
CA ARG A 224 -16.43 -6.40 5.75
C ARG A 224 -16.16 -7.88 5.70
N ASP A 225 -15.40 -8.33 4.71
CA ASP A 225 -15.25 -9.76 4.44
C ASP A 225 -14.11 -10.36 5.28
N LEU A 226 -13.03 -9.59 5.48
CA LEU A 226 -11.89 -9.98 6.30
C LEU A 226 -11.99 -9.49 7.75
N GLY A 227 -13.01 -8.70 8.08
CA GLY A 227 -13.30 -8.25 9.45
C GLY A 227 -12.23 -7.33 10.06
N ALA A 228 -11.40 -6.68 9.24
CA ALA A 228 -10.34 -5.81 9.71
C ALA A 228 -10.91 -4.55 10.40
N ARG A 229 -10.25 -4.11 11.48
CA ARG A 229 -10.56 -2.84 12.13
C ARG A 229 -9.94 -1.68 11.35
N VAL A 230 -10.67 -1.21 10.34
CA VAL A 230 -10.25 -0.10 9.47
C VAL A 230 -10.96 1.20 9.83
N TYR A 231 -10.18 2.26 9.96
CA TYR A 231 -10.60 3.59 10.35
C TYR A 231 -10.15 4.63 9.32
N VAL A 232 -10.91 5.71 9.22
CA VAL A 232 -10.60 6.86 8.35
C VAL A 232 -10.84 8.17 9.09
N LEU A 233 -10.18 9.24 8.66
CA LEU A 233 -10.49 10.59 9.12
C LEU A 233 -11.67 11.18 8.35
N PRO A 234 -12.36 12.22 8.86
CA PRO A 234 -13.55 12.79 8.23
C PRO A 234 -13.30 13.44 6.86
N THR A 235 -12.03 13.63 6.51
CA THR A 235 -11.56 14.13 5.21
C THR A 235 -11.59 13.08 4.11
N ALA A 236 -11.68 11.79 4.46
CA ALA A 236 -11.66 10.69 3.50
C ALA A 236 -12.87 10.75 2.54
N ARG A 237 -12.65 10.37 1.27
CA ARG A 237 -13.69 10.40 0.22
C ARG A 237 -13.75 9.12 -0.58
N GLY A 238 -14.94 8.72 -1.00
CA GLY A 238 -15.16 7.57 -1.90
C GLY A 238 -15.11 6.22 -1.19
N LEU A 239 -15.42 6.20 0.10
CA LEU A 239 -15.52 5.00 0.94
C LEU A 239 -16.90 4.86 1.61
N GLU A 240 -17.90 5.59 1.11
CA GLU A 240 -19.26 5.55 1.61
C GLU A 240 -19.81 4.12 1.54
N GLY A 241 -20.27 3.59 2.67
CA GLY A 241 -20.83 2.24 2.74
C GLY A 241 -19.79 1.10 2.67
N SER A 242 -18.49 1.38 2.70
CA SER A 242 -17.43 0.34 2.69
C SER A 242 -17.27 -0.42 4.02
N GLY A 243 -17.95 0.00 5.09
CA GLY A 243 -17.81 -0.60 6.43
C GLY A 243 -16.65 -0.04 7.26
N VAL A 244 -15.82 0.85 6.72
CA VAL A 244 -14.81 1.60 7.48
C VAL A 244 -15.46 2.54 8.50
N LYS A 245 -14.80 2.74 9.63
CA LYS A 245 -15.30 3.62 10.71
C LYS A 245 -14.61 4.98 10.65
N ALA A 246 -15.39 6.05 10.51
CA ALA A 246 -14.84 7.40 10.65
C ALA A 246 -14.53 7.70 12.12
N VAL A 247 -13.35 8.26 12.39
CA VAL A 247 -12.96 8.74 13.73
C VAL A 247 -12.68 10.23 13.70
N GLY A 248 -13.18 10.95 14.71
CA GLY A 248 -12.96 12.40 14.83
C GLY A 248 -11.57 12.71 15.39
N ASP A 249 -11.07 11.85 16.27
CA ASP A 249 -9.75 11.97 16.88
C ASP A 249 -8.89 10.72 16.56
N PRO A 250 -7.74 10.87 15.86
CA PRO A 250 -6.80 9.78 15.58
C PRO A 250 -6.33 9.02 16.83
N SER A 251 -6.32 9.67 18.00
CA SER A 251 -5.89 9.06 19.27
C SER A 251 -6.73 7.85 19.66
N GLU A 252 -8.00 7.81 19.25
CA GLU A 252 -8.92 6.70 19.49
C GLU A 252 -8.47 5.40 18.82
N VAL A 253 -7.55 5.47 17.86
CA VAL A 253 -7.01 4.31 17.12
C VAL A 253 -5.52 4.15 17.41
N LEU A 254 -4.73 5.22 17.25
CA LEU A 254 -3.27 5.13 17.25
C LEU A 254 -2.62 5.06 18.65
N LEU A 255 -3.39 5.25 19.72
CA LEU A 255 -2.90 5.12 21.12
C LEU A 255 -3.41 3.86 21.83
N ARG A 256 -4.06 2.93 21.11
CA ARG A 256 -4.46 1.63 21.66
C ARG A 256 -3.29 0.67 21.66
#